data_AF-A0A8A0RIR9-F1
#
_entry.id   AF-A0A8A0RIR9-F1
#
_cell.length_a   1.000
_cell.length_b   1.000
_cell.length_c   1.000
_cell.angle_alpha   90.00
_cell.angle_beta   90.00
_cell.angle_gamma   90.00
#
_symmetry.space_group_name_H-M   'P 1'
#
loop_
_entity.id
_entity.type
_entity.pdbx_description
1 polymer ?
#
loop_
_entity_poly.entity_id
_entity_poly.type
_entity_poly.pdbx_seq_one_letter_code
_entity_poly.pdbx_strand_id
1 'polypeptide(L)'
;MKVEESYAFDGVKFHEYYFENLGGKYKRPDGLLERAIIDSFGSYQNWIEDFKALGLSMRGWAVLSFDYRDGRLHNYGLDAHNIGVITGSVPLLVLDVYEHAYFIDYGTRRAAYIEAFMENIDWEVVNRRFYEINFKY
;
A
#
# COMPACT_ATOMS: atom_id res chain seq x y z
N MET A 1 -11.75 20.42 -15.24
CA MET A 1 -12.69 20.37 -14.09
C MET A 1 -11.92 19.94 -12.85
N LYS A 2 -12.32 20.34 -11.64
CA LYS A 2 -11.56 20.05 -10.41
C LYS A 2 -11.46 18.57 -10.03
N VAL A 3 -12.38 17.73 -10.50
CA VAL A 3 -12.34 16.27 -10.29
C VAL A 3 -11.19 15.61 -11.07
N GLU A 4 -10.91 16.08 -12.28
CA GLU A 4 -9.79 15.56 -13.10
C GLU A 4 -8.43 15.89 -12.48
N GLU A 5 -8.35 17.02 -11.77
CA GLU A 5 -7.13 17.45 -11.09
C GLU A 5 -6.74 16.47 -9.98
N SER A 6 -7.70 16.06 -9.12
CA SER A 6 -7.43 15.06 -8.09
C SER A 6 -7.14 13.68 -8.69
N TYR A 7 -7.92 13.26 -9.68
CA TYR A 7 -7.70 11.99 -10.36
C TYR A 7 -6.27 11.88 -10.94
N ALA A 8 -5.83 12.91 -11.67
CA ALA A 8 -4.50 12.91 -12.27
C ALA A 8 -3.39 13.01 -11.21
N PHE A 9 -3.55 13.87 -10.21
CA PHE A 9 -2.50 14.13 -9.23
C PHE A 9 -2.31 12.96 -8.26
N ASP A 10 -3.41 12.38 -7.75
CA ASP A 10 -3.34 11.19 -6.92
C ASP A 10 -2.86 9.99 -7.73
N GLY A 11 -3.20 9.92 -9.02
CA GLY A 11 -2.67 8.94 -9.95
C GLY A 11 -1.14 8.99 -10.01
N VAL A 12 -0.54 10.16 -10.26
CA VAL A 12 0.93 10.32 -10.28
C VAL A 12 1.54 9.88 -8.95
N LYS A 13 1.03 10.38 -7.83
CA LYS A 13 1.57 10.07 -6.50
C LYS A 13 1.51 8.58 -6.20
N PHE A 14 0.36 7.93 -6.40
CA PHE A 14 0.22 6.50 -6.11
C PHE A 14 1.14 5.65 -6.97
N HIS A 15 1.38 6.01 -8.24
CA HIS A 15 2.38 5.33 -9.06
C HIS A 15 3.81 5.58 -8.57
N GLU A 16 4.17 6.80 -8.16
CA GLU A 16 5.47 7.08 -7.53
C GLU A 16 5.68 6.21 -6.28
N TYR A 17 4.68 6.18 -5.38
CA TYR A 17 4.71 5.31 -4.21
C TYR A 17 4.86 3.84 -4.59
N TYR A 18 4.09 3.36 -5.56
CA TYR A 18 4.12 1.98 -6.03
C TYR A 18 5.50 1.57 -6.57
N PHE A 19 6.08 2.35 -7.47
CA PHE A 19 7.40 2.01 -8.05
C PHE A 19 8.51 2.05 -7.00
N GLU A 20 8.47 3.02 -6.09
CA GLU A 20 9.42 3.08 -4.97
C GLU A 20 9.29 1.88 -4.01
N ASN A 21 8.16 1.16 -3.99
CA ASN A 21 7.98 -0.02 -3.15
C ASN A 21 8.63 -1.29 -3.72
N LEU A 22 9.27 -1.24 -4.88
CA LEU A 22 9.72 -2.45 -5.59
C LEU A 22 11.24 -2.57 -5.58
N GLY A 23 11.73 -3.82 -5.58
CA GLY A 23 13.16 -4.13 -5.69
C GLY A 23 13.86 -4.34 -4.35
N GLY A 24 13.09 -4.53 -3.28
CA GLY A 24 13.58 -4.80 -1.94
C GLY A 24 14.43 -6.06 -1.81
N LYS A 25 15.42 -6.01 -0.92
CA LYS A 25 16.24 -7.18 -0.56
C LYS A 25 15.66 -7.99 0.59
N TYR A 26 14.95 -7.32 1.48
CA TYR A 26 14.38 -7.94 2.68
C TYR A 26 12.99 -8.48 2.37
N LYS A 27 12.59 -9.54 3.08
CA LYS A 27 11.29 -10.19 2.90
C LYS A 27 10.23 -9.73 3.91
N ARG A 28 10.63 -8.90 4.88
CA ARG A 28 9.78 -8.48 5.99
C ARG A 28 10.20 -7.08 6.48
N PRO A 29 9.28 -6.25 6.99
CA PRO A 29 9.65 -5.06 7.75
C PRO A 29 10.39 -5.45 9.03
N ASP A 30 11.08 -4.47 9.62
CA ASP A 30 11.77 -4.64 10.88
C ASP A 30 11.47 -3.49 11.85
N GLY A 31 12.08 -3.55 13.03
CA GLY A 31 12.12 -2.43 13.96
C GLY A 31 10.76 -1.94 14.42
N LEU A 32 10.48 -0.65 14.17
CA LEU A 32 9.26 0.02 14.63
C LEU A 32 8.05 -0.30 13.74
N LEU A 33 8.24 -0.44 12.43
CA LEU A 33 7.15 -0.73 11.50
C LEU A 33 6.58 -2.13 11.75
N GLU A 34 7.44 -3.13 11.97
CA GLU A 34 6.99 -4.48 12.28
C GLU A 34 6.11 -4.51 13.53
N ARG A 35 6.52 -3.80 14.60
CA ARG A 35 5.72 -3.69 15.82
C ARG A 35 4.39 -2.99 15.56
N ALA A 36 4.39 -1.88 14.83
CA ALA A 36 3.17 -1.15 14.48
C ALA A 36 2.19 -2.03 13.67
N ILE A 37 2.70 -2.89 12.78
CA ILE A 37 1.88 -3.88 12.07
C ILE A 37 1.29 -4.90 13.04
N ILE A 38 2.10 -5.48 13.93
CA ILE A 38 1.62 -6.45 14.91
C ILE A 38 0.58 -5.82 15.85
N ASP A 39 0.81 -4.60 16.31
CA ASP A 39 -0.12 -3.89 17.20
C ASP A 39 -1.44 -3.54 16.49
N SER A 40 -1.39 -3.29 15.18
CA SER A 40 -2.55 -2.90 14.36
C SER A 40 -3.40 -4.10 13.92
N PHE A 41 -2.75 -5.20 13.51
CA PHE A 41 -3.39 -6.36 12.87
C PHE A 41 -3.31 -7.65 13.70
N GLY A 42 -2.68 -7.61 14.88
CA GLY A 42 -2.47 -8.74 15.79
C GLY A 42 -1.30 -9.65 15.42
N SER A 43 -0.97 -9.79 14.13
CA SER A 43 0.24 -10.46 13.66
C SER A 43 0.61 -10.00 12.25
N TYR A 44 1.87 -10.21 11.85
CA TYR A 44 2.30 -9.96 10.47
C TYR A 44 1.58 -10.87 9.46
N GLN A 45 1.27 -12.11 9.86
CA GLN A 45 0.53 -13.05 9.01
C GLN A 45 -0.90 -12.57 8.75
N ASN A 46 -1.58 -12.07 9.79
CA ASN A 46 -2.91 -11.48 9.64
C ASN A 46 -2.89 -10.28 8.70
N TRP A 47 -1.86 -9.44 8.81
CA TRP A 47 -1.69 -8.31 7.90
C TRP A 47 -1.49 -8.75 6.44
N ILE A 48 -0.65 -9.78 6.20
CA ILE A 48 -0.46 -10.35 4.86
C ILE A 48 -1.80 -10.82 4.27
N GLU A 49 -2.57 -11.58 5.05
CA GLU A 49 -3.86 -12.13 4.62
C GLU A 49 -4.86 -11.03 4.30
N ASP A 50 -4.98 -10.03 5.19
CA ASP A 50 -5.88 -8.89 5.02
C ASP A 50 -5.49 -8.03 3.80
N PHE A 51 -4.20 -7.70 3.65
CA PHE A 51 -3.72 -6.87 2.55
C PHE A 51 -3.90 -7.56 1.19
N LYS A 52 -3.66 -8.87 1.12
CA LYS A 52 -3.89 -9.66 -0.10
C LYS A 52 -5.37 -9.76 -0.43
N ALA A 53 -6.23 -9.99 0.57
CA ALA A 53 -7.67 -10.03 0.39
C ALA A 53 -8.19 -8.68 -0.13
N LEU A 54 -7.66 -7.56 0.39
CA LEU A 54 -7.95 -6.22 -0.10
C LEU A 54 -7.51 -6.03 -1.56
N GLY A 55 -6.29 -6.43 -1.91
CA GLY A 55 -5.81 -6.35 -3.30
C GLY A 55 -6.67 -7.16 -4.29
N LEU A 56 -7.29 -8.24 -3.83
CA LEU A 56 -8.22 -9.03 -4.64
C LEU A 56 -9.58 -8.34 -4.82
N SER A 57 -10.05 -7.58 -3.83
CA SER A 57 -11.39 -6.97 -3.84
C SER A 57 -11.46 -5.60 -4.52
N MET A 58 -10.34 -4.88 -4.63
CA MET A 58 -10.31 -3.53 -5.17
C MET A 58 -10.04 -3.47 -6.68
N ARG A 59 -10.39 -2.33 -7.29
CA ARG A 59 -10.17 -2.07 -8.73
C ARG A 59 -8.99 -1.18 -9.04
N GLY A 60 -8.60 -0.32 -8.10
CA GLY A 60 -7.52 0.65 -8.31
C GLY A 60 -6.29 0.33 -7.46
N TRP A 61 -6.43 0.42 -6.13
CA TRP A 61 -5.30 0.35 -5.20
C TRP A 61 -5.63 -0.42 -3.93
N ALA A 62 -4.61 -1.06 -3.36
CA ALA A 62 -4.58 -1.48 -1.96
C ALA A 62 -3.42 -0.75 -1.27
N VAL A 63 -3.70 -0.11 -0.12
CA VAL A 63 -2.74 0.80 0.52
C VAL A 63 -2.66 0.53 2.02
N LEU A 64 -1.48 0.18 2.51
CA LEU A 64 -1.17 0.24 3.94
C LEU A 64 -0.86 1.69 4.29
N SER A 65 -1.61 2.28 5.22
CA SER A 65 -1.49 3.67 5.63
C SER A 65 -1.37 3.79 7.13
N PHE A 66 -0.68 4.84 7.59
CA PHE A 66 -0.77 5.29 8.98
C PHE A 66 -1.87 6.33 9.10
N ASP A 67 -2.79 6.18 10.05
CA ASP A 67 -3.85 7.16 10.33
C ASP A 67 -3.49 8.00 11.57
N TYR A 68 -3.38 9.32 11.41
CA TYR A 68 -3.03 10.22 12.52
C TYR A 68 -4.10 10.29 13.61
N ARG A 69 -5.34 9.91 13.31
CA ARG A 69 -6.47 10.02 14.25
C ARG A 69 -6.36 9.02 15.38
N ASP A 70 -5.96 7.79 15.08
CA ASP A 70 -5.82 6.72 16.08
C ASP A 70 -4.38 6.25 16.28
N GLY A 71 -3.45 6.73 15.46
CA GLY A 71 -2.03 6.38 15.54
C GLY A 71 -1.76 4.93 15.15
N ARG A 72 -2.62 4.31 14.32
CA ARG A 72 -2.53 2.91 13.93
C ARG A 72 -2.33 2.77 12.43
N LEU A 73 -1.94 1.56 12.02
CA LEU A 73 -1.88 1.18 10.63
C LEU A 73 -3.21 0.60 10.18
N HIS A 74 -3.63 0.97 8.97
CA HIS A 74 -4.85 0.51 8.33
C HIS A 74 -4.58 0.12 6.88
N ASN A 75 -5.31 -0.88 6.39
CA ASN A 75 -5.35 -1.21 4.97
C ASN A 75 -6.58 -0.52 4.34
N TYR A 76 -6.35 0.38 3.39
CA TYR A 76 -7.41 1.10 2.66
C TYR A 76 -7.42 0.72 1.19
N GLY A 77 -8.62 0.44 0.69
CA GLY A 77 -8.86 0.11 -0.72
C GLY A 77 -9.40 1.31 -1.49
N LEU A 78 -8.91 1.50 -2.72
CA LEU A 78 -9.41 2.53 -3.63
C LEU A 78 -9.88 1.90 -4.95
N ASP A 79 -11.05 2.33 -5.43
CA ASP A 79 -11.58 1.91 -6.73
C ASP A 79 -11.05 2.75 -7.89
N ALA A 80 -10.64 3.98 -7.60
CA ALA A 80 -9.99 4.88 -8.54
C ALA A 80 -8.95 5.76 -7.83
N HIS A 81 -8.09 6.47 -8.58
CA HIS A 81 -7.04 7.32 -8.00
C HIS A 81 -7.57 8.31 -6.93
N ASN A 82 -8.78 8.82 -7.08
CA ASN A 82 -9.38 9.81 -6.18
C ASN A 82 -10.64 9.31 -5.45
N ILE A 83 -10.99 8.01 -5.54
CA ILE A 83 -12.18 7.44 -4.89
C ILE A 83 -11.74 6.45 -3.81
N GLY A 84 -12.05 6.77 -2.55
CA GLY A 84 -11.66 5.97 -1.37
C GLY A 84 -10.45 6.51 -0.62
N VAL A 85 -9.91 7.67 -1.01
CA VAL A 85 -8.83 8.36 -0.27
C VAL A 85 -9.32 8.74 1.13
N ILE A 86 -8.55 8.36 2.15
CA ILE A 86 -8.85 8.67 3.55
C ILE A 86 -8.09 9.92 3.98
N THR A 87 -8.81 10.96 4.37
CA THR A 87 -8.19 12.21 4.81
C THR A 87 -7.50 12.03 6.16
N GLY A 88 -6.26 12.51 6.30
CA GLY A 88 -5.51 12.38 7.55
C GLY A 88 -4.78 11.05 7.70
N SER A 89 -4.75 10.22 6.65
CA SER A 89 -3.85 9.07 6.58
C SER A 89 -2.66 9.36 5.65
N VAL A 90 -1.57 8.63 5.85
CA VAL A 90 -0.35 8.71 5.05
C VAL A 90 -0.06 7.33 4.45
N PRO A 91 0.03 7.21 3.11
CA PRO A 91 0.36 5.94 2.48
C PRO A 91 1.80 5.53 2.79
N LEU A 92 1.99 4.28 3.21
CA LEU A 92 3.29 3.68 3.49
C LEU A 92 3.70 2.68 2.41
N LEU A 93 2.79 1.78 2.05
CA LEU A 93 2.94 0.78 1.00
C LEU A 93 1.70 0.84 0.11
N VAL A 94 1.91 0.89 -1.20
CA VAL A 94 0.89 1.04 -2.24
C VAL A 94 1.07 -0.08 -3.24
N LEU A 95 -0.02 -0.79 -3.53
CA LEU A 95 -0.13 -1.83 -4.55
C LEU A 95 -1.13 -1.37 -5.62
N ASP A 96 -0.66 -1.22 -6.86
CA ASP A 96 -1.51 -1.01 -8.03
C ASP A 96 -2.22 -2.33 -8.40
N VAL A 97 -3.56 -2.33 -8.40
CA VAL A 97 -4.39 -3.47 -8.81
C VAL A 97 -5.26 -3.18 -10.03
N TYR A 98 -5.01 -2.08 -10.74
CA TYR A 98 -5.55 -1.89 -12.08
C TYR A 98 -5.06 -3.02 -13.00
N GLU A 99 -5.93 -3.46 -13.92
CA GLU A 99 -5.57 -4.53 -14.85
C GLU A 99 -4.35 -4.18 -15.69
N HIS A 100 -4.12 -2.89 -16.01
CA HIS A 100 -2.94 -2.45 -16.74
C HIS A 100 -1.62 -2.79 -16.04
N ALA A 101 -1.63 -2.99 -14.72
CA ALA A 101 -0.41 -3.20 -13.95
C ALA A 101 0.13 -4.62 -14.09
N TYR A 102 -0.73 -5.59 -14.45
CA TYR A 102 -0.37 -7.01 -14.39
C TYR A 102 -0.91 -7.87 -15.54
N PHE A 103 -1.89 -7.40 -16.31
CA PHE A 103 -2.64 -8.27 -17.22
C PHE A 103 -1.77 -8.89 -18.32
N ILE A 104 -0.72 -8.19 -18.79
CA ILE A 104 0.19 -8.70 -19.81
C ILE A 104 0.92 -9.97 -19.32
N ASP A 105 1.42 -9.97 -18.08
CA ASP A 105 2.23 -11.07 -17.54
C ASP A 105 1.39 -12.14 -16.82
N TYR A 106 0.29 -11.74 -16.19
CA TYR A 106 -0.51 -12.61 -15.31
C TYR A 106 -1.90 -12.93 -15.87
N GLY A 107 -2.40 -12.19 -16.87
CA GLY A 107 -3.76 -12.31 -17.37
C GLY A 107 -4.79 -12.11 -16.26
N THR A 108 -5.75 -13.02 -16.13
CA THR A 108 -6.76 -12.99 -15.06
C THR A 108 -6.25 -13.46 -13.69
N ARG A 109 -5.00 -13.92 -13.59
CA ARG A 109 -4.42 -14.48 -12.35
C ARG A 109 -3.92 -13.37 -11.42
N ARG A 110 -4.79 -12.44 -11.01
CA ARG A 110 -4.46 -11.33 -10.10
C ARG A 110 -3.78 -11.81 -8.82
N ALA A 111 -4.25 -12.92 -8.23
CA ALA A 111 -3.65 -13.47 -7.02
C ALA A 111 -2.14 -13.71 -7.18
N ALA A 112 -1.70 -14.28 -8.32
CA ALA A 112 -0.29 -14.54 -8.57
C ALA A 112 0.54 -13.26 -8.74
N TYR A 113 -0.05 -12.19 -9.29
CA TYR A 113 0.57 -10.87 -9.33
C TYR A 113 0.75 -10.28 -7.92
N ILE A 114 -0.28 -10.38 -7.08
CA ILE A 114 -0.21 -9.91 -5.69
C ILE A 114 0.86 -10.69 -4.91
N GLU A 115 0.96 -12.03 -5.06
CA GLU A 115 2.04 -12.80 -4.44
C GLU A 115 3.42 -12.29 -4.89
N ALA A 116 3.61 -12.09 -6.19
CA ALA A 116 4.86 -11.59 -6.74
C ALA A 116 5.20 -10.19 -6.21
N PHE A 117 4.21 -9.32 -6.06
CA PHE A 117 4.38 -8.03 -5.41
C PHE A 117 4.85 -8.20 -3.96
N MET A 118 4.16 -9.02 -3.16
CA MET A 118 4.50 -9.25 -1.74
C MET A 118 5.93 -9.76 -1.55
N GLU A 119 6.43 -10.56 -2.49
CA GLU A 119 7.80 -11.06 -2.49
C GLU A 119 8.86 -10.01 -2.87
N ASN A 120 8.48 -8.90 -3.50
CA ASN A 120 9.37 -7.87 -4.05
C ASN A 120 9.28 -6.51 -3.35
N ILE A 121 8.55 -6.43 -2.24
CA ILE A 121 8.42 -5.19 -1.46
C ILE A 121 9.79 -4.71 -0.96
N ASP A 122 10.11 -3.46 -1.24
CA ASP A 122 11.18 -2.70 -0.60
C ASP A 122 10.78 -2.21 0.79
N TRP A 123 10.96 -3.09 1.76
CA TRP A 123 10.71 -2.79 3.16
C TRP A 123 11.59 -1.68 3.73
N GLU A 124 12.76 -1.38 3.15
CA GLU A 124 13.58 -0.24 3.59
C GLU A 124 12.89 1.08 3.30
N VAL A 125 12.24 1.19 2.14
CA VAL A 125 11.46 2.37 1.75
C VAL A 125 10.24 2.54 2.66
N VAL A 126 9.50 1.47 2.91
CA VAL A 126 8.31 1.52 3.81
C VAL A 126 8.73 1.91 5.23
N ASN A 127 9.82 1.32 5.74
CA ASN A 127 10.40 1.66 7.04
C ASN A 127 10.81 3.13 7.11
N ARG A 128 11.49 3.65 6.08
CA ARG A 128 11.90 5.07 6.02
C ARG A 128 10.69 6.00 6.07
N ARG A 129 9.64 5.73 5.30
CA ARG A 129 8.40 6.52 5.32
C ARG A 129 7.75 6.51 6.70
N PHE A 130 7.66 5.34 7.33
CA PHE A 130 7.11 5.22 8.68
C PHE A 130 7.94 5.97 9.73
N TYR A 131 9.27 5.90 9.61
CA TYR A 131 10.17 6.68 10.46
C TYR A 131 9.90 8.19 10.30
N GLU A 132 9.87 8.72 9.09
CA GLU A 132 9.63 10.16 8.84
C GLU A 132 8.31 10.69 9.40
N ILE A 133 7.27 9.86 9.51
CA ILE A 133 5.99 10.23 10.16
C ILE A 133 6.18 10.45 11.66
N ASN A 134 6.86 9.51 12.34
CA ASN A 134 7.06 9.54 13.80
C ASN A 134 8.00 10.66 14.30
N PHE A 135 8.72 11.34 13.41
CA PHE A 135 9.59 12.48 13.77
C PHE A 135 9.01 13.83 13.34
N LYS A 136 7.86 13.85 12.66
CA LYS A 136 7.17 15.08 12.28
C LYS A 136 6.13 15.52 13.32
N TYR A 137 5.83 14.68 14.30
CA TYR A 137 4.90 14.90 15.41
C TYR A 137 5.43 14.23 16.69
#